data_AF-A0A1G3TIG2-F1
#
_entry.id   AF-A0A1G3TIG2-F1
#
_cell.length_a   1.000
_cell.length_b   1.000
_cell.length_c   1.000
_cell.angle_alpha   90.00
_cell.angle_beta   90.00
_cell.angle_gamma   90.00
#
_symmetry.space_group_name_H-M   'P 1'
#
loop_
_entity.id
_entity.type
_entity.pdbx_description
1 polymer ?
#
loop_
_entity_poly.entity_id
_entity_poly.type
_entity_poly.pdbx_seq_one_letter_code
_entity_poly.pdbx_strand_id
1 'polypeptide(L)'
;MFFNNSDNDSYEDLRRQEEYERQKQANFARGLGHFLYLYLVYSFIWFFSSILISMLLTFIFGLNQLVATIIGMISGFILFKVPYIKQEPIKSLITIGFIFFLIFVAFPQSS
;
A
#
# COMPACT_ATOMS: atom_id res chain seq x y z
N MET A 1 5.42 -61.50 -16.88
CA MET A 1 4.33 -60.70 -17.44
C MET A 1 3.81 -59.78 -16.35
N PHE A 2 4.28 -58.54 -16.29
CA PHE A 2 3.71 -57.50 -15.43
C PHE A 2 3.02 -56.52 -16.38
N PHE A 3 1.73 -56.75 -16.61
CA PHE A 3 0.89 -55.85 -17.39
C PHE A 3 0.09 -54.97 -16.42
N ASN A 4 0.12 -53.68 -16.73
CA ASN A 4 -0.91 -52.68 -16.45
C ASN A 4 -1.19 -52.32 -14.99
N ASN A 5 -0.62 -51.19 -14.57
CA ASN A 5 -1.28 -50.20 -13.71
C ASN A 5 -0.74 -48.78 -13.91
N SER A 6 0.03 -48.49 -14.98
CA SER A 6 0.67 -47.17 -15.18
C SER A 6 -0.29 -46.05 -15.60
N ASP A 7 -1.43 -46.38 -16.20
CA ASP A 7 -2.35 -45.35 -16.69
C ASP A 7 -3.14 -44.70 -15.54
N ASN A 8 -3.58 -45.47 -14.54
CA ASN A 8 -4.35 -44.92 -13.42
C ASN A 8 -3.50 -44.02 -12.50
N ASP A 9 -2.24 -44.40 -12.25
CA ASP A 9 -1.29 -43.56 -11.51
C ASP A 9 -0.99 -42.25 -12.27
N SER A 10 -0.86 -42.31 -13.61
CA SER A 10 -0.65 -41.12 -14.43
C SER A 10 -1.86 -40.17 -14.40
N TYR A 11 -3.09 -40.68 -14.34
CA TYR A 11 -4.30 -39.84 -14.24
C TYR A 11 -4.44 -39.20 -12.86
N GLU A 12 -4.13 -39.93 -11.78
CA GLU A 12 -4.12 -39.35 -10.44
C GLU A 12 -3.02 -38.30 -10.26
N ASP A 13 -1.83 -38.54 -10.82
CA ASP A 13 -0.73 -37.58 -10.77
C ASP A 13 -0.99 -36.32 -11.61
N LEU A 14 -1.59 -36.47 -12.80
CA LEU A 14 -2.06 -35.33 -13.60
C LEU A 14 -3.10 -34.50 -12.84
N ARG A 15 -4.04 -35.16 -12.14
CA ARG A 15 -5.09 -34.50 -11.38
C ARG A 15 -4.53 -33.79 -10.13
N ARG A 16 -3.56 -34.38 -9.43
CA ARG A 16 -2.82 -33.72 -8.36
C ARG A 16 -2.06 -32.50 -8.88
N GLN A 17 -1.40 -32.63 -10.03
CA GLN A 17 -0.65 -31.54 -10.65
C GLN A 17 -1.57 -30.36 -11.03
N GLU A 18 -2.73 -30.61 -11.62
CA GLU A 18 -3.73 -29.57 -11.89
C GLU A 18 -4.23 -28.89 -10.61
N GLU A 19 -4.48 -29.65 -9.54
CA GLU A 19 -4.90 -29.10 -8.24
C GLU A 19 -3.80 -28.22 -7.63
N TYR A 20 -2.53 -28.64 -7.72
CA TYR A 20 -1.38 -27.84 -7.30
C TYR A 20 -1.24 -26.55 -8.12
N GLU A 21 -1.42 -26.62 -9.45
CA GLU A 21 -1.35 -25.43 -10.30
C GLU A 21 -2.48 -24.44 -10.00
N ARG A 22 -3.71 -24.92 -9.79
CA ARG A 22 -4.85 -24.08 -9.37
C ARG A 22 -4.60 -23.43 -8.01
N GLN A 23 -4.09 -24.17 -7.04
CA GLN A 23 -3.75 -23.61 -5.72
C GLN A 23 -2.61 -22.61 -5.80
N LYS A 24 -1.58 -22.88 -6.62
CA LYS A 24 -0.46 -21.97 -6.86
C LYS A 24 -0.94 -20.66 -7.50
N GLN A 25 -1.81 -20.73 -8.51
CA GLN A 25 -2.41 -19.56 -9.14
C GLN A 25 -3.29 -18.78 -8.15
N ALA A 26 -4.10 -19.45 -7.33
CA ALA A 26 -4.92 -18.82 -6.31
C ALA A 26 -4.06 -18.10 -5.23
N ASN A 27 -2.99 -18.75 -4.77
CA ASN A 27 -2.06 -18.17 -3.81
C ASN A 27 -1.27 -16.99 -4.42
N PHE A 28 -0.89 -17.08 -5.69
CA PHE A 28 -0.24 -16.00 -6.41
C PHE A 28 -1.18 -14.80 -6.60
N ALA A 29 -2.44 -15.02 -6.98
CA ALA A 29 -3.45 -13.98 -7.08
C ALA A 29 -3.72 -13.29 -5.73
N ARG A 30 -3.80 -14.07 -4.64
CA ARG A 30 -3.91 -13.53 -3.28
C ARG A 30 -2.66 -12.72 -2.88
N GLY A 31 -1.47 -13.21 -3.20
CA GLY A 31 -0.20 -12.52 -2.94
C GLY A 31 -0.08 -11.20 -3.71
N LEU A 32 -0.41 -11.21 -5.01
CA LEU A 32 -0.46 -10.02 -5.84
C LEU A 32 -1.51 -9.01 -5.34
N GLY A 33 -2.69 -9.49 -4.98
CA GLY A 33 -3.74 -8.65 -4.41
C GLY A 33 -3.28 -7.97 -3.12
N HIS A 34 -2.63 -8.71 -2.22
CA HIS A 34 -2.09 -8.15 -0.98
C HIS A 34 -0.93 -7.17 -1.24
N PHE A 35 -0.05 -7.46 -2.20
CA PHE A 35 1.04 -6.57 -2.58
C PHE A 35 0.51 -5.26 -3.18
N LEU A 36 -0.43 -5.33 -4.13
CA LEU A 36 -1.07 -4.16 -4.73
C LEU A 36 -1.82 -3.34 -3.69
N TYR A 37 -2.52 -4.01 -2.78
CA TYR A 37 -3.20 -3.37 -1.66
C TYR A 37 -2.24 -2.57 -0.78
N LEU A 38 -1.16 -3.20 -0.31
CA LEU A 38 -0.15 -2.52 0.49
C LEU A 38 0.51 -1.37 -0.27
N TYR A 39 0.86 -1.59 -1.54
CA TYR A 39 1.44 -0.56 -2.40
C TYR A 39 0.52 0.65 -2.56
N LEU A 40 -0.78 0.44 -2.78
CA LEU A 40 -1.76 1.53 -2.85
C LEU A 40 -1.86 2.27 -1.52
N VAL A 41 -1.99 1.56 -0.40
CA VAL A 41 -2.08 2.19 0.93
C VAL A 41 -0.84 3.02 1.24
N TYR A 42 0.36 2.49 0.99
CA TYR A 42 1.61 3.22 1.17
C TYR A 42 1.69 4.45 0.26
N SER A 43 1.30 4.31 -1.01
CA SER A 43 1.23 5.43 -1.95
C SER A 43 0.31 6.55 -1.46
N PHE A 44 -0.87 6.19 -0.91
CA PHE A 44 -1.78 7.17 -0.33
C PHE A 44 -1.19 7.85 0.91
N ILE A 45 -0.60 7.09 1.84
CA ILE A 45 0.05 7.64 3.03
C ILE A 45 1.10 8.67 2.63
N TRP A 46 1.95 8.35 1.65
CA TRP A 46 2.97 9.26 1.15
C TRP A 46 2.40 10.52 0.53
N PHE A 47 1.38 10.37 -0.32
CA PHE A 47 0.74 11.50 -1.01
C PHE A 47 0.07 12.45 -0.01
N PHE A 48 -0.76 11.94 0.90
CA PHE A 48 -1.43 12.76 1.91
C PHE A 48 -0.44 13.46 2.84
N SER A 49 0.60 12.74 3.25
CA SER A 49 1.61 13.33 4.14
C SER A 49 2.42 14.42 3.46
N SER A 50 2.76 14.23 2.17
CA SER A 50 3.49 15.24 1.39
C SER A 50 2.68 16.52 1.23
N ILE A 51 1.37 16.40 0.98
CA ILE A 51 0.45 17.55 0.92
C ILE A 51 0.39 18.24 2.29
N LEU A 52 0.19 17.48 3.36
CA LEU A 52 0.06 18.02 4.71
C LEU A 52 1.33 18.79 5.12
N ILE A 53 2.51 18.23 4.87
CA ILE A 53 3.78 18.89 5.13
C ILE A 53 3.95 20.13 4.26
N SER A 54 3.61 20.06 2.97
CA SER A 54 3.69 21.22 2.09
C SER A 54 2.77 22.36 2.55
N MET A 55 1.53 22.05 2.96
CA MET A 55 0.59 23.05 3.48
C MET A 55 1.12 23.70 4.76
N LEU A 56 1.65 22.90 5.70
CA LEU A 56 2.26 23.41 6.92
C LEU A 56 3.49 24.29 6.63
N LEU A 57 4.35 23.88 5.69
CA LEU A 57 5.53 24.65 5.32
C LEU A 57 5.16 26.01 4.71
N THR A 58 4.17 26.05 3.82
CA THR A 58 3.68 27.29 3.24
C THR A 58 3.00 28.16 4.31
N PHE A 59 2.21 27.57 5.22
CA PHE A 59 1.49 28.32 6.25
C PHE A 59 2.41 28.90 7.32
N ILE A 60 3.38 28.13 7.82
CA ILE A 60 4.26 28.53 8.94
C ILE A 60 5.41 29.41 8.46
N PHE A 61 6.05 29.03 7.35
CA PHE A 61 7.29 29.69 6.89
C PHE A 61 7.07 30.63 5.71
N GLY A 62 5.85 30.72 5.17
CA GLY A 62 5.57 31.53 3.97
C GLY A 62 6.33 31.05 2.74
N LEU A 63 6.75 29.78 2.70
CA LEU A 63 7.54 29.24 1.60
C LEU A 63 6.75 29.25 0.30
N ASN A 64 7.45 29.53 -0.81
CA ASN A 64 6.90 29.36 -2.15
C ASN A 64 6.35 27.93 -2.31
N GLN A 65 5.12 27.82 -2.80
CA GLN A 65 4.40 26.56 -2.90
C GLN A 65 5.16 25.48 -3.66
N LEU A 66 5.95 25.85 -4.68
CA LEU A 66 6.76 24.90 -5.45
C LEU A 66 7.88 24.30 -4.56
N VAL A 67 8.56 25.14 -3.78
CA VAL A 67 9.62 24.71 -2.86
C VAL A 67 9.03 23.87 -1.71
N ALA A 68 7.89 24.30 -1.14
CA ALA A 68 7.19 23.58 -0.10
C ALA A 68 6.74 22.19 -0.58
N THR A 69 6.30 22.07 -1.83
CA THR A 69 5.87 20.79 -2.42
C THR A 69 7.05 19.84 -2.57
N ILE A 70 8.20 20.31 -3.07
CA ILE A 70 9.41 19.49 -3.22
C ILE A 70 9.87 18.98 -1.85
N ILE A 71 9.93 19.87 -0.85
CA ILE A 71 10.30 19.48 0.52
C ILE A 71 9.27 18.51 1.10
N GLY A 72 7.98 18.74 0.87
CA GLY A 72 6.88 17.86 1.27
C GLY A 72 7.02 16.46 0.70
N MET A 73 7.36 16.32 -0.59
CA MET A 73 7.58 15.02 -1.22
C MET A 73 8.79 14.26 -0.65
N ILE A 74 9.91 14.97 -0.44
CA ILE A 74 11.14 14.38 0.11
C ILE A 74 10.92 13.95 1.56
N SER A 75 10.33 14.82 2.37
CA SER A 75 10.03 14.55 3.78
C SER A 75 8.94 13.49 3.95
N GLY A 76 7.96 13.43 3.04
CA GLY A 76 6.97 12.37 2.97
C GLY A 76 7.62 10.98 2.83
N PHE A 77 8.77 10.89 2.14
CA PHE A 77 9.49 9.62 2.01
C PHE A 77 10.09 9.15 3.35
N ILE A 78 10.41 10.07 4.26
CA ILE A 78 10.94 9.76 5.59
C ILE A 78 9.87 9.06 6.44
N LEU A 79 8.58 9.29 6.20
CA LEU A 79 7.51 8.61 6.92
C LEU A 79 7.51 7.10 6.69
N PHE A 80 8.01 6.61 5.56
CA PHE A 80 8.18 5.17 5.36
C PHE A 80 9.25 4.53 6.25
N LYS A 81 10.13 5.33 6.87
CA LYS A 81 11.04 4.82 7.91
C LYS A 81 10.36 4.67 9.26
N VAL A 82 9.17 5.24 9.47
CA VAL A 82 8.44 5.10 10.73
C VAL A 82 7.92 3.67 10.86
N PRO A 83 8.33 2.92 11.90
CA PRO A 83 7.96 1.51 12.05
C PRO A 83 6.45 1.29 12.18
N TYR A 84 5.74 2.28 12.74
CA TYR A 84 4.29 2.24 12.90
C TYR A 84 3.53 2.14 11.56
N ILE A 85 3.98 2.86 10.52
CA ILE A 85 3.37 2.82 9.19
C ILE A 85 3.50 1.44 8.55
N LYS A 86 4.59 0.72 8.84
CA LYS A 86 4.81 -0.64 8.32
C LYS A 86 3.98 -1.70 9.03
N GLN A 87 3.76 -1.53 10.33
CA GLN A 87 3.00 -2.48 11.15
C GLN A 87 1.50 -2.33 10.95
N GLU A 88 1.00 -1.09 10.90
CA GLU A 88 -0.43 -0.80 10.80
C GLU A 88 -0.73 0.26 9.73
N PRO A 89 -0.61 -0.07 8.43
CA PRO A 89 -0.71 0.90 7.35
C PRO A 89 -2.12 1.52 7.24
N ILE A 90 -3.18 0.74 7.47
CA ILE A 90 -4.57 1.24 7.41
C ILE A 90 -4.85 2.24 8.52
N LYS A 91 -4.50 1.90 9.76
CA LYS A 91 -4.71 2.78 10.91
C LYS A 91 -3.90 4.06 10.75
N SER A 92 -2.69 3.97 10.22
CA SER A 92 -1.88 5.14 9.87
C SER A 92 -2.58 6.03 8.86
N LEU A 93 -3.16 5.46 7.80
CA LEU A 93 -3.91 6.21 6.79
C LEU A 93 -5.16 6.89 7.37
N ILE A 94 -5.92 6.19 8.22
CA ILE A 94 -7.09 6.76 8.91
C ILE A 94 -6.67 7.91 9.81
N THR A 95 -5.60 7.73 10.61
CA THR A 95 -5.09 8.79 11.49
C THR A 95 -4.61 10.00 10.72
N ILE A 96 -3.88 9.81 9.61
CA ILE A 96 -3.43 10.91 8.75
C ILE A 96 -4.63 11.62 8.12
N GLY A 97 -5.62 10.87 7.63
CA GLY A 97 -6.86 11.43 7.10
C GLY A 97 -7.66 12.21 8.14
N PHE A 98 -7.70 11.72 9.38
CA PHE A 98 -8.35 12.41 10.50
C PHE A 98 -7.63 13.70 10.87
N ILE A 99 -6.29 13.69 10.93
CA ILE A 99 -5.49 14.91 11.15
C ILE A 99 -5.71 15.91 10.02
N PHE A 100 -5.76 15.44 8.77
CA PHE A 100 -6.02 16.28 7.61
C PHE A 100 -7.40 16.94 7.69
N PHE A 101 -8.42 16.16 8.07
CA PHE A 101 -9.78 16.66 8.32
C PHE A 101 -9.80 17.71 9.44
N LEU A 102 -9.13 17.45 10.56
CA LEU A 102 -9.04 18.41 11.66
C LEU A 102 -8.38 19.72 11.23
N ILE A 103 -7.30 19.67 10.44
CA ILE A 103 -6.65 20.88 9.93
C ILE A 103 -7.61 21.66 9.03
N PHE A 104 -8.35 20.99 8.15
CA PHE A 104 -9.31 21.63 7.26
C PHE A 104 -10.47 22.30 8.03
N VAL A 105 -10.96 21.66 9.08
CA VAL A 105 -12.03 22.20 9.94
C VAL A 105 -11.52 23.34 10.84
N ALA A 106 -10.30 23.20 11.39
CA ALA A 106 -9.72 24.17 12.32
C ALA A 106 -9.21 25.44 11.60
N PHE A 107 -8.72 25.30 10.36
CA PHE A 107 -8.22 26.39 9.53
C PHE A 107 -9.01 26.42 8.22
N PRO A 108 -10.30 26.80 8.25
CA PRO A 108 -11.04 27.04 7.01
C PRO A 108 -10.29 28.14 6.26
N GLN A 109 -9.91 27.87 5.02
CA GLN A 109 -9.31 28.89 4.16
C GLN A 109 -10.33 30.02 4.02
N SER A 110 -10.13 31.10 4.77
CA SER A 110 -10.90 32.32 4.61
C SER A 110 -10.56 32.86 3.22
N SER A 111 -11.50 32.69 2.30
CA SER A 111 -11.50 33.28 0.95
C SER A 111 -11.38 34.79 1.02
#